data_AF-L7M3E1-F1
#
_entry.id   AF-L7M3E1-F1
#
_cell.length_a   1.000
_cell.length_b   1.000
_cell.length_c   1.000
_cell.angle_alpha   90.00
_cell.angle_beta   90.00
_cell.angle_gamma   90.00
#
_symmetry.space_group_name_H-M   'P 1'
#
loop_
_entity.id
_entity.type
_entity.pdbx_description
1 polymer ?
#
loop_
_entity_poly.entity_id
_entity_poly.type
_entity_poly.pdbx_seq_one_letter_code
_entity_poly.pdbx_strand_id
1 'polypeptide(L)'
;MKLFLFLAVVMVAAEIGGIVALSILKIKMVDILKSGWVEVNEPTKNFIQDRLDCCGFSGPKEFATTNSHIDETCYRLVGETEDVSIKEIRRIKRAGCKERLVDFFYKHKIIWISSLGVVLLLQVTAILLSVYLINAKKRELRENSFSSLTHRSYTTGY
;
A
#
# COMPACT_ATOMS: atom_id res chain seq x y z
N MET A 1 -9.56 -24.65 -0.52
CA MET A 1 -8.13 -24.65 -0.09
C MET A 1 -7.14 -24.57 -1.26
N LYS A 2 -7.32 -25.31 -2.37
CA LYS A 2 -6.41 -25.22 -3.54
C LYS A 2 -6.33 -23.80 -4.16
N LEU A 3 -7.48 -23.14 -4.35
CA LEU A 3 -7.55 -21.76 -4.83
C LEU A 3 -6.86 -20.77 -3.88
N PHE A 4 -7.08 -20.93 -2.57
CA PHE A 4 -6.42 -20.11 -1.54
C PHE A 4 -4.89 -20.24 -1.60
N LEU A 5 -4.37 -21.47 -1.69
CA LEU A 5 -2.92 -21.68 -1.83
C LEU A 5 -2.36 -21.07 -3.11
N PHE A 6 -3.08 -21.20 -4.22
CA PHE A 6 -2.67 -20.59 -5.48
C PHE A 6 -2.59 -19.05 -5.35
N LEU A 7 -3.64 -18.41 -4.82
CA LEU A 7 -3.66 -16.97 -4.60
C LEU A 7 -2.56 -16.53 -3.63
N ALA A 8 -2.32 -17.28 -2.55
CA ALA A 8 -1.27 -16.96 -1.59
C ALA A 8 0.13 -17.03 -2.23
N VAL A 9 0.40 -18.03 -3.07
CA VAL A 9 1.67 -18.13 -3.81
C VAL A 9 1.82 -16.98 -4.80
N VAL A 10 0.75 -16.61 -5.52
CA VAL A 10 0.76 -15.46 -6.44
C VAL A 10 1.04 -14.16 -5.69
N MET A 11 0.46 -13.97 -4.51
CA MET A 11 0.72 -12.79 -3.65
C MET A 11 2.18 -12.72 -3.21
N VAL A 12 2.75 -13.82 -2.72
CA VAL A 12 4.18 -13.88 -2.34
C VAL A 12 5.07 -13.57 -3.55
N ALA A 13 4.76 -14.13 -4.72
CA ALA A 13 5.50 -13.86 -5.95
C ALA A 13 5.41 -12.38 -6.37
N ALA A 14 4.23 -11.77 -6.24
CA ALA A 14 4.03 -10.35 -6.52
C ALA A 14 4.79 -9.45 -5.53
N GLU A 15 4.85 -9.83 -4.25
CA GLU A 15 5.56 -9.08 -3.22
C GLU A 15 7.08 -9.11 -3.45
N ILE A 16 7.64 -10.30 -3.68
CA ILE A 16 9.07 -10.45 -4.01
C ILE A 16 9.38 -9.76 -5.34
N GLY A 17 8.53 -9.95 -6.36
CA GLY A 17 8.66 -9.32 -7.67
C GLY A 17 8.63 -7.78 -7.58
N GLY A 18 7.75 -7.23 -6.74
CA GLY A 18 7.67 -5.80 -6.47
C GLY A 18 8.94 -5.25 -5.81
N ILE A 19 9.46 -5.92 -4.79
CA ILE A 19 10.71 -5.54 -4.12
C ILE A 19 11.90 -5.58 -5.10
N VAL A 20 12.00 -6.64 -5.90
CA VAL A 20 13.06 -6.79 -6.90
C VAL A 20 12.94 -5.74 -8.00
N ALA A 21 11.74 -5.47 -8.50
CA ALA A 21 11.50 -4.42 -9.49
C ALA A 21 11.91 -3.05 -8.96
N LEU A 22 11.58 -2.72 -7.71
CA LEU A 22 12.00 -1.48 -7.06
C LEU A 22 13.52 -1.39 -6.92
N SER A 23 14.19 -2.51 -6.64
CA SER A 23 15.67 -2.58 -6.51
C SER A 23 16.39 -2.44 -7.87
N ILE A 24 15.95 -3.18 -8.88
CA ILE A 24 16.60 -3.24 -10.21
C ILE A 24 16.35 -1.98 -11.01
N LEU A 25 15.10 -1.50 -11.04
CA LEU A 25 14.72 -0.39 -11.93
C LEU A 25 15.28 0.95 -11.44
N LYS A 26 15.94 1.00 -10.27
CA LYS A 26 16.43 2.23 -9.62
C LYS A 26 15.40 3.36 -9.73
N ILE A 27 14.11 3.02 -9.69
CA ILE A 27 13.05 3.98 -9.94
C ILE A 27 13.19 5.02 -8.85
N LYS A 28 13.47 6.24 -9.26
CA LYS A 28 13.52 7.34 -8.31
C LYS A 28 12.11 7.44 -7.75
N MET A 29 11.98 7.43 -6.43
CA MET A 29 10.69 7.56 -5.75
C MET A 29 9.86 8.72 -6.30
N VAL A 30 10.55 9.76 -6.76
CA VAL A 30 10.01 10.89 -7.53
C VAL A 30 9.13 10.49 -8.71
N ASP A 31 9.51 9.50 -9.52
CA ASP A 31 8.79 9.11 -10.74
C ASP A 31 7.50 8.36 -10.39
N ILE A 32 7.54 7.51 -9.37
CA ILE A 32 6.36 6.83 -8.80
C ILE A 32 5.40 7.88 -8.24
N LEU A 33 5.92 8.82 -7.44
CA LEU A 33 5.12 9.89 -6.86
C LEU A 33 4.51 10.79 -7.92
N LYS A 34 5.23 11.06 -9.02
CA LYS A 34 4.69 11.84 -10.13
C LYS A 34 3.53 11.11 -10.82
N SER A 35 3.70 9.83 -11.12
CA SER A 35 2.64 9.02 -11.72
C SER A 35 1.42 8.93 -10.80
N GLY A 36 1.66 8.67 -9.50
CA GLY A 36 0.61 8.61 -8.50
C GLY A 36 -0.10 9.96 -8.33
N TRP A 37 0.64 11.07 -8.36
CA TRP A 37 0.07 12.42 -8.22
C TRP A 37 -0.91 12.75 -9.34
N VAL A 38 -0.64 12.31 -10.58
CA VAL A 38 -1.57 12.55 -11.69
C VAL A 38 -2.87 11.76 -11.51
N GLU A 39 -2.77 10.52 -11.03
CA GLU A 39 -3.91 9.60 -10.89
C GLU A 39 -4.80 9.88 -9.67
N VAL A 40 -4.24 10.39 -8.57
CA VAL A 40 -5.01 10.61 -7.34
C VAL A 40 -6.02 11.75 -7.47
N ASN A 41 -7.17 11.57 -6.81
CA ASN A 41 -8.27 12.54 -6.79
C ASN A 41 -7.90 13.85 -6.05
N GLU A 42 -8.66 14.91 -6.31
CA GLU A 42 -8.44 16.23 -5.68
C GLU A 42 -8.50 16.21 -4.14
N PRO A 43 -9.46 15.51 -3.48
CA PRO A 43 -9.48 15.44 -2.02
C PRO A 43 -8.20 14.85 -1.41
N THR A 44 -7.61 13.83 -2.04
CA THR A 44 -6.34 13.26 -1.60
C THR A 44 -5.19 14.24 -1.80
N LYS A 45 -5.17 14.97 -2.91
CA LYS A 45 -4.19 16.05 -3.14
C LYS A 45 -4.29 17.13 -2.06
N ASN A 46 -5.51 17.57 -1.73
CA ASN A 46 -5.76 18.58 -0.70
C ASN A 46 -5.30 18.11 0.68
N PHE A 47 -5.60 16.85 1.04
CA PHE A 47 -5.12 16.24 2.27
C PHE A 47 -3.58 16.22 2.37
N ILE A 48 -2.91 15.86 1.27
CA ILE A 48 -1.43 15.87 1.22
C ILE A 48 -0.89 17.29 1.35
N GLN A 49 -1.48 18.27 0.65
CA GLN A 49 -1.07 19.68 0.68
C GLN A 49 -1.21 20.29 2.07
N ASP A 50 -2.28 19.94 2.78
CA ASP A 50 -2.49 20.33 4.16
C ASP A 50 -1.43 19.70 5.08
N ARG A 51 -1.30 18.37 5.03
CA ARG A 51 -0.45 17.61 5.96
C ARG A 51 1.05 17.84 5.77
N LEU A 52 1.50 18.02 4.53
CA LEU A 52 2.91 18.22 4.17
C LEU A 52 3.26 19.69 3.95
N ASP A 53 2.29 20.58 4.15
CA ASP A 53 2.49 22.02 4.12
C ASP A 53 3.14 22.51 2.81
N CYS A 54 2.59 22.01 1.70
CA CYS A 54 3.03 22.23 0.33
C CYS A 54 1.83 22.56 -0.59
N CYS A 55 2.10 22.97 -1.83
CA CYS A 55 1.05 23.25 -2.81
C CYS A 55 1.47 22.83 -4.23
N GLY A 56 0.64 22.03 -4.90
CA GLY A 56 0.98 21.44 -6.21
C GLY A 56 2.14 20.45 -6.12
N PHE A 57 2.39 19.66 -7.17
CA PHE A 57 3.47 18.68 -7.14
C PHE A 57 4.84 19.38 -7.24
N SER A 58 5.04 20.18 -8.28
CA SER A 58 6.25 20.97 -8.50
C SER A 58 6.16 22.39 -7.91
N GLY A 59 5.00 22.76 -7.36
CA GLY A 59 4.72 24.06 -6.77
C GLY A 59 3.47 24.73 -7.34
N PRO A 60 3.13 25.94 -6.86
CA PRO A 60 1.92 26.67 -7.26
C PRO A 60 1.83 27.06 -8.74
N LYS A 61 2.95 27.02 -9.47
CA LYS A 61 3.01 27.38 -10.90
C LYS A 61 2.19 26.44 -11.79
N GLU A 62 1.92 25.21 -11.32
CA GLU A 62 1.09 24.23 -12.03
C GLU A 62 -0.35 24.73 -12.22
N PHE A 63 -0.87 25.50 -11.27
CA PHE A 63 -2.22 26.05 -11.33
C PHE A 63 -2.35 27.24 -12.29
N ALA A 64 -1.27 27.98 -12.52
CA ALA A 64 -1.25 29.08 -13.48
C ALA A 64 -1.39 28.61 -14.94
N THR A 65 -1.01 27.36 -15.22
CA THR A 65 -1.04 26.79 -16.57
C THR A 65 -2.37 26.08 -16.87
N THR A 66 -3.08 25.63 -15.83
CA THR A 66 -4.22 24.71 -15.95
C THR A 66 -5.58 25.40 -15.71
N ASN A 67 -5.60 26.69 -15.33
CA ASN A 67 -6.79 27.43 -14.89
C ASN A 67 -7.61 26.74 -13.78
N SER A 68 -7.01 25.77 -13.10
CA SER A 68 -7.61 25.02 -12.01
C SER A 68 -7.65 25.86 -10.75
N HIS A 69 -8.79 25.85 -10.05
CA HIS A 69 -8.96 26.56 -8.79
C HIS A 69 -7.94 26.08 -7.74
N ILE A 70 -7.26 27.01 -7.07
CA ILE A 70 -6.32 26.70 -6.00
C ILE A 70 -7.11 26.53 -4.71
N ASP A 71 -7.08 25.33 -4.15
CA ASP A 71 -7.78 24.98 -2.92
C ASP A 71 -7.24 25.73 -1.68
N GLU A 72 -8.07 25.91 -0.65
CA GLU A 72 -7.69 26.61 0.59
C GLU A 72 -6.51 25.94 1.30
N THR A 73 -6.34 24.62 1.15
CA THR A 73 -5.20 23.85 1.69
C THR A 73 -3.84 24.32 1.17
N CYS A 74 -3.80 25.06 0.07
CA CYS A 74 -2.58 25.66 -0.48
C CYS A 74 -2.19 27.00 0.19
N TYR A 75 -3.02 27.57 1.06
CA TYR A 75 -2.75 28.83 1.73
C TYR A 75 -2.36 28.60 3.19
N ARG A 76 -1.57 29.53 3.73
CA ARG A 76 -1.34 29.68 5.17
C ARG A 76 -1.95 30.98 5.65
N LEU A 77 -2.56 30.93 6.83
CA LEU A 77 -2.99 32.10 7.57
C LEU A 77 -1.74 32.76 8.17
N VAL A 78 -1.53 34.04 7.86
CA VAL A 78 -0.49 34.86 8.48
C VAL A 78 -1.20 35.91 9.32
N GLY A 79 -1.11 35.78 10.64
CA GLY A 79 -1.68 36.75 11.59
C GLY A 79 -1.07 36.61 12.97
N GLU A 80 -0.05 37.42 13.26
CA GLU A 80 0.20 38.12 14.53
C GLU A 80 1.55 38.86 14.43
N THR A 81 1.50 40.06 13.86
CA THR A 81 2.32 41.17 14.34
C THR A 81 1.35 42.31 14.55
N GLU A 82 1.31 42.81 15.78
CA GLU A 82 0.44 43.85 16.30
C GLU A 82 0.31 45.04 15.34
N ASP A 83 -0.89 45.62 15.34
CA ASP A 83 -1.31 46.85 14.71
C ASP A 83 -1.55 46.84 13.19
N VAL A 84 -2.85 46.87 12.88
CA VAL A 84 -3.57 47.47 11.73
C VAL A 84 -4.56 46.47 11.12
N SER A 85 -5.82 46.88 11.05
CA SER A 85 -7.01 46.14 10.60
C SER A 85 -6.98 45.79 9.10
N ILE A 86 -6.14 44.83 8.70
CA ILE A 86 -6.06 44.38 7.30
C ILE A 86 -6.50 42.92 7.21
N LYS A 87 -7.66 42.74 6.56
CA LYS A 87 -8.11 41.57 5.79
C LYS A 87 -7.09 40.41 5.78
N GLU A 88 -7.43 39.32 6.48
CA GLU A 88 -6.71 38.04 6.57
C GLU A 88 -5.73 37.81 5.41
N ILE A 89 -4.43 38.07 5.61
CA ILE A 89 -3.42 37.96 4.55
C ILE A 89 -3.10 36.48 4.37
N ARG A 90 -3.83 35.82 3.46
CA ARG A 90 -3.56 34.44 3.05
C ARG A 90 -2.31 34.41 2.16
N ARG A 91 -1.23 33.74 2.60
CA ARG A 91 -0.04 33.51 1.76
C ARG A 91 -0.06 32.11 1.16
N ILE A 92 0.16 32.01 -0.15
CA ILE A 92 0.28 30.73 -0.83
C ILE A 92 1.57 29.99 -0.44
N LYS A 93 1.48 28.69 -0.19
CA LYS A 93 2.61 27.81 0.09
C LYS A 93 3.49 27.71 -1.16
N ARG A 94 4.72 28.23 -1.13
CA ARG A 94 5.63 28.26 -2.30
C ARG A 94 6.30 26.92 -2.61
N ALA A 95 6.40 26.04 -1.62
CA ALA A 95 7.06 24.74 -1.76
C ALA A 95 6.14 23.72 -2.46
N GLY A 96 6.67 23.01 -3.45
CA GLY A 96 5.99 21.88 -4.08
C GLY A 96 5.98 20.64 -3.18
N CYS A 97 4.96 19.80 -3.35
CA CYS A 97 4.78 18.58 -2.57
C CYS A 97 5.78 17.48 -2.94
N LYS A 98 6.42 17.54 -4.11
CA LYS A 98 7.39 16.54 -4.57
C LYS A 98 8.49 16.27 -3.54
N GLU A 99 9.21 17.29 -3.10
CA GLU A 99 10.33 17.13 -2.16
C GLU A 99 9.83 16.68 -0.79
N ARG A 100 8.74 17.28 -0.30
CA ARG A 100 8.12 16.92 0.98
C ARG A 100 7.60 15.49 1.02
N LEU A 101 7.04 14.99 -0.08
CA LEU A 101 6.59 13.61 -0.23
C LEU A 101 7.79 12.66 -0.21
N VAL A 102 8.81 12.94 -1.01
CA VAL A 102 10.04 12.14 -1.04
C VAL A 102 10.65 12.05 0.36
N ASP A 103 10.81 13.17 1.04
CA ASP A 103 11.33 13.23 2.41
C ASP A 103 10.44 12.47 3.39
N PHE A 104 9.11 12.59 3.28
CA PHE A 104 8.17 11.84 4.09
C PHE A 104 8.38 10.33 3.95
N PHE A 105 8.48 9.83 2.72
CA PHE A 105 8.68 8.40 2.49
C PHE A 105 10.06 7.92 2.94
N TYR A 106 11.13 8.69 2.73
CA TYR A 106 12.46 8.34 3.20
C TYR A 106 12.55 8.36 4.73
N LYS A 107 11.93 9.34 5.39
CA LYS A 107 11.87 9.43 6.86
C LYS A 107 11.14 8.23 7.45
N HIS A 108 10.05 7.81 6.82
CA HIS A 108 9.25 6.67 7.27
C HIS A 108 9.62 5.34 6.62
N LYS A 109 10.78 5.23 5.95
CA LYS A 109 11.19 4.03 5.21
C LYS A 109 11.17 2.76 6.06
N ILE A 110 11.55 2.87 7.33
CA ILE A 110 11.63 1.74 8.26
C ILE A 110 10.24 1.16 8.50
N ILE A 111 9.22 2.02 8.63
CA ILE A 111 7.84 1.61 8.88
C ILE A 111 7.30 0.83 7.67
N TRP A 112 7.48 1.39 6.47
CA TRP A 112 7.01 0.74 5.24
C TRP A 112 7.71 -0.60 4.99
N ILE A 113 9.04 -0.65 5.10
CA ILE A 113 9.81 -1.90 4.92
C ILE A 113 9.42 -2.94 5.98
N SER A 114 9.29 -2.53 7.24
CA SER A 114 8.86 -3.40 8.33
C SER A 114 7.46 -3.98 8.09
N SER A 115 6.51 -3.15 7.65
CA SER A 115 5.15 -3.60 7.36
C SER A 115 5.09 -4.67 6.26
N LEU A 116 5.88 -4.53 5.19
CA LEU A 116 5.99 -5.54 4.14
C LEU A 116 6.57 -6.84 4.71
N GLY A 117 7.64 -6.76 5.50
CA GLY A 117 8.23 -7.95 6.15
C GLY A 117 7.23 -8.72 7.02
N VAL A 118 6.40 -8.01 7.80
CA VAL A 118 5.36 -8.63 8.63
C VAL A 118 4.28 -9.30 7.77
N VAL A 119 3.84 -8.64 6.69
CA VAL A 119 2.86 -9.18 5.75
C VAL A 119 3.38 -10.47 5.11
N LEU A 120 4.63 -10.48 4.64
CA LEU A 120 5.26 -11.67 4.07
C LEU A 120 5.30 -12.83 5.08
N LEU A 121 5.63 -12.56 6.34
CA LEU A 121 5.67 -13.57 7.40
C LEU A 121 4.28 -14.17 7.67
N LEU A 122 3.24 -13.33 7.71
CA LEU A 122 1.85 -13.79 7.85
C LEU A 122 1.39 -14.63 6.65
N GLN A 123 1.79 -14.26 5.44
CA GLN A 123 1.47 -15.06 4.25
C GLN A 123 2.13 -16.44 4.30
N VAL A 124 3.43 -16.52 4.64
CA VAL A 124 4.16 -17.79 4.74
C VAL A 124 3.55 -18.70 5.79
N THR A 125 3.23 -18.16 6.97
CA THR A 125 2.56 -18.94 8.03
C THR A 125 1.18 -19.44 7.60
N ALA A 126 0.38 -18.62 6.92
CA ALA A 126 -0.92 -19.03 6.38
C ALA A 126 -0.81 -20.14 5.31
N ILE A 127 0.23 -20.10 4.47
CA ILE A 127 0.53 -21.14 3.48
C ILE A 127 0.88 -22.46 4.20
N LEU A 128 1.78 -22.41 5.20
CA LEU A 128 2.19 -23.60 5.96
C LEU A 128 1.00 -24.26 6.66
N LEU A 129 0.15 -23.47 7.32
CA LEU A 129 -1.07 -23.96 7.97
C LEU A 129 -2.04 -24.58 6.97
N SER A 130 -2.20 -23.95 5.80
CA SER A 130 -3.08 -24.47 4.74
C SER A 130 -2.59 -25.81 4.18
N VAL A 131 -1.27 -25.94 3.95
CA VAL A 131 -0.67 -27.21 3.51
C VAL A 131 -0.82 -28.28 4.59
N TYR A 132 -0.59 -27.93 5.86
CA TYR A 132 -0.79 -28.83 6.99
C TYR A 132 -2.22 -29.36 7.05
N LEU A 133 -3.23 -28.49 6.96
CA LEU A 133 -4.64 -28.88 6.99
C LEU A 133 -5.04 -29.76 5.79
N ILE A 134 -4.53 -29.48 4.59
CA ILE A 134 -4.78 -30.33 3.42
C ILE A 134 -4.18 -31.73 3.63
N ASN A 135 -2.96 -31.80 4.17
CA ASN A 135 -2.30 -33.07 4.43
C ASN A 135 -3.01 -33.86 5.53
N ALA A 136 -3.44 -33.19 6.61
CA ALA A 136 -4.23 -33.81 7.68
C ALA A 136 -5.55 -34.39 7.14
N LYS A 137 -6.31 -33.60 6.37
CA LYS A 137 -7.56 -34.07 5.74
C LYS A 137 -7.32 -35.24 4.77
N LYS A 138 -6.24 -35.19 3.99
CA LYS A 138 -5.88 -36.27 3.06
C LYS A 138 -5.52 -37.56 3.81
N ARG A 139 -4.88 -37.45 4.97
CA ARG A 139 -4.56 -38.59 5.84
C ARG A 139 -5.81 -39.21 6.42
N GLU A 140 -6.72 -38.40 6.96
CA GLU A 140 -8.01 -38.86 7.50
C GLU A 140 -8.86 -39.59 6.43
N LEU A 141 -8.94 -39.03 5.21
CA LEU A 141 -9.64 -39.68 4.09
C LEU A 141 -9.03 -41.04 3.71
N ARG A 142 -7.71 -41.21 3.81
CA ARG A 142 -7.04 -42.48 3.54
C ARG A 142 -7.35 -43.52 4.61
N GLU A 143 -7.34 -43.12 5.88
CA GLU A 143 -7.65 -43.99 7.01
C GLU A 143 -9.12 -44.47 6.94
N ASN A 144 -10.06 -43.58 6.62
CA ASN A 144 -11.48 -43.91 6.44
C ASN A 144 -11.75 -44.80 5.21
N SER A 145 -11.01 -44.61 4.12
CA SER A 145 -11.14 -45.47 2.94
C SER A 145 -10.65 -46.89 3.22
N PHE A 146 -9.60 -47.05 4.04
CA PHE A 146 -9.07 -48.36 4.40
C PHE A 146 -10.01 -49.12 5.34
N SER A 147 -10.57 -48.47 6.36
CA SER A 147 -11.55 -49.10 7.26
C SER A 147 -12.82 -49.55 6.53
N SER A 148 -13.30 -48.75 5.57
CA SER A 148 -14.43 -49.10 4.69
C SER A 148 -14.15 -50.35 3.82
N LEU A 149 -12.96 -50.45 3.23
CA LEU A 149 -12.56 -51.61 2.42
C LEU A 149 -12.48 -52.87 3.27
N THR A 150 -11.85 -52.79 4.44
CA THR A 150 -11.75 -53.92 5.38
C THR A 150 -13.15 -54.41 5.80
N HIS A 151 -14.06 -53.50 6.14
CA HIS A 151 -15.42 -53.88 6.55
C HIS A 151 -16.23 -54.53 5.42
N ARG A 152 -16.00 -54.15 4.14
CA ARG A 152 -16.68 -54.76 2.98
C ARG A 152 -16.17 -56.16 2.67
N SER A 153 -14.88 -56.44 2.88
CA SER A 153 -14.33 -57.79 2.72
C SER A 153 -14.89 -58.79 3.73
N TYR A 154 -15.22 -58.35 4.95
CA TYR A 154 -15.86 -59.24 5.95
C TYR A 154 -17.31 -59.59 5.62
N THR A 155 -18.05 -58.74 4.90
CA THR A 155 -19.47 -58.96 4.58
C THR A 155 -19.72 -59.71 3.27
N THR A 156 -18.71 -59.90 2.42
CA THR A 156 -18.85 -60.64 1.14
C THR A 156 -18.24 -62.05 1.17
N GLY A 157 -17.71 -62.49 2.32
CA GLY A 157 -17.11 -63.81 2.51
C GLY A 157 -18.04 -64.89 3.06
N TYR A 158 -19.35 -64.65 3.11
CA TYR A 158 -20.38 -65.62 3.54
C TYR A 158 -21.36 -65.89 2.40
#